data_AF-A0A7S1AS83-F1
#
_entry.id   AF-A0A7S1AS83-F1
#
_cell.length_a   1.000
_cell.length_b   1.000
_cell.length_c   1.000
_cell.angle_alpha   90.00
_cell.angle_beta   90.00
_cell.angle_gamma   90.00
#
_symmetry.space_group_name_H-M   'P 1'
#
loop_
_entity.id
_entity.type
_entity.pdbx_description
1 polymer ?
#
loop_
_entity_poly.entity_id
_entity_poly.type
_entity_poly.pdbx_seq_one_letter_code
_entity_poly.pdbx_strand_id
1 'polypeptide(L)'
;MSFVYNSRLQPSTPPAQAESELVENVSELLDIMNRAGEEVNSLEAQIATKETALLLSTCCLERLQETLRERTGGAFDVALPFFAAEDQLRVARLRREELEDELGAVLEDLSVAQGELRVAETAVGFGAHDVSLDAATSSALLMASERACAQKRRRESCERAVADCSRELQEALCRVPLAEQGAGSAAIKRAKPFVSQWRAAQFDVDGVRAELDELVRLSVAAKAHHKAAMRALEEISTSVHELRRGGPVDRTRTKSVIDNALLMELRPSSFCSGSSTCSKGSYSSEASKERQQSAVAVMRQRFALARQRRRDRAFDTAVQQFSQGVFSTPSCGHRPARRSRRRDRFTGKQLSGGIGSEILSCS
;
A
#
# COMPACT_ATOMS: atom_id res chain seq x y z
N MET A 1 -31.17 -50.81 -16.29
CA MET A 1 -31.74 -50.09 -17.45
C MET A 1 -31.85 -48.62 -17.08
N SER A 2 -30.82 -47.84 -17.39
CA SER A 2 -30.79 -46.40 -17.12
C SER A 2 -31.19 -45.67 -18.39
N PHE A 3 -32.35 -45.01 -18.35
CA PHE A 3 -32.84 -44.19 -19.44
C PHE A 3 -31.99 -42.92 -19.53
N VAL A 4 -31.10 -42.88 -20.52
CA VAL A 4 -30.49 -41.64 -21.00
C VAL A 4 -31.61 -40.85 -21.68
N TYR A 5 -32.14 -39.85 -20.98
CA TYR A 5 -33.08 -38.90 -21.57
C TYR A 5 -32.35 -38.12 -22.66
N ASN A 6 -32.65 -38.49 -23.91
CA ASN A 6 -32.28 -37.74 -25.09
C ASN A 6 -33.03 -36.41 -25.05
N SER A 7 -32.39 -35.39 -24.47
CA SER A 7 -32.94 -34.04 -24.38
C SER A 7 -33.05 -33.44 -25.77
N ARG A 8 -34.29 -33.49 -26.28
CA ARG A 8 -34.97 -32.43 -27.04
C ARG A 8 -34.17 -31.83 -28.20
N LEU A 9 -34.46 -32.35 -29.39
CA LEU A 9 -34.54 -31.56 -30.62
C LEU A 9 -35.43 -30.33 -30.37
N GLN A 10 -34.81 -29.22 -30.00
CA GLN A 10 -35.45 -27.91 -30.13
C GLN A 10 -35.56 -27.56 -31.62
N PRO A 11 -36.59 -26.81 -32.04
CA PRO A 11 -36.70 -26.34 -33.40
C PRO A 11 -35.41 -25.61 -33.77
N SER A 12 -34.74 -26.09 -34.82
CA SER A 12 -33.55 -25.47 -35.38
C SER A 12 -33.87 -24.00 -35.61
N THR A 13 -33.27 -23.10 -34.81
CA THR A 13 -33.30 -21.68 -35.16
C THR A 13 -32.79 -21.57 -36.60
N PRO A 14 -33.51 -20.84 -37.47
CA PRO A 14 -33.08 -20.70 -38.86
C PRO A 14 -31.63 -20.23 -38.88
N PRO A 15 -30.78 -20.77 -39.78
CA PRO A 15 -29.34 -20.53 -39.76
C PRO A 15 -29.00 -19.03 -39.79
N ALA A 16 -29.85 -18.22 -40.43
CA ALA A 16 -29.73 -16.76 -40.45
C ALA A 16 -29.89 -16.09 -39.05
N GLN A 17 -30.79 -16.59 -38.20
CA GLN A 17 -30.95 -16.05 -36.83
C GLN A 17 -29.77 -16.46 -35.94
N ALA A 18 -29.34 -17.71 -36.04
CA ALA A 18 -28.18 -18.21 -35.29
C ALA A 18 -26.87 -17.50 -35.67
N GLU A 19 -26.72 -17.13 -36.94
CA GLU A 19 -25.59 -16.31 -37.39
C GLU A 19 -25.67 -14.89 -36.84
N SER A 20 -26.86 -14.28 -36.82
CA SER A 20 -27.06 -12.94 -36.27
C SER A 20 -26.72 -12.86 -34.78
N GLU A 21 -27.10 -13.86 -33.98
CA GLU A 21 -26.79 -13.93 -32.55
C GLU A 21 -25.28 -14.04 -32.28
N LEU A 22 -24.53 -14.75 -33.15
CA LEU A 22 -23.08 -14.89 -33.02
C LEU A 22 -22.34 -13.58 -33.37
N VAL A 23 -22.86 -12.81 -34.32
CA VAL A 23 -22.23 -11.59 -34.82
C VAL A 23 -22.57 -10.35 -33.97
N GLU A 24 -23.60 -10.42 -33.12
CA GLU A 24 -24.08 -9.31 -32.28
C GLU A 24 -22.95 -8.64 -31.46
N ASN A 25 -22.05 -9.44 -30.89
CA ASN A 25 -20.99 -8.95 -30.01
C ASN A 25 -19.68 -8.56 -30.74
N VAL A 26 -19.62 -8.67 -32.07
CA VAL A 26 -18.36 -8.45 -32.82
C VAL A 26 -17.86 -7.02 -32.70
N SER A 27 -18.75 -6.03 -32.76
CA SER A 27 -18.35 -4.62 -32.64
C SER A 27 -17.76 -4.31 -31.26
N GLU A 28 -18.41 -4.80 -30.20
CA GLU A 28 -17.95 -4.62 -28.82
C GLU A 28 -16.59 -5.31 -28.60
N LEU A 29 -16.41 -6.53 -29.10
CA LEU A 29 -15.13 -7.25 -29.00
C LEU A 29 -14.00 -6.54 -29.76
N LEU A 30 -14.29 -5.94 -30.92
CA LEU A 30 -13.30 -5.13 -31.65
C LEU A 30 -12.94 -3.86 -30.89
N ASP A 31 -13.91 -3.19 -30.26
CA ASP A 31 -13.66 -2.02 -29.42
C ASP A 31 -12.80 -2.38 -28.20
N ILE A 32 -13.10 -3.49 -27.53
CA ILE A 32 -12.30 -4.03 -26.42
C ILE A 32 -10.88 -4.37 -26.89
N MET A 33 -10.74 -5.05 -28.02
CA MET A 33 -9.46 -5.43 -28.58
C MET A 33 -8.60 -4.19 -28.89
N ASN A 34 -9.18 -3.17 -29.52
CA ASN A 34 -8.50 -1.92 -29.86
C ASN A 34 -8.09 -1.15 -28.61
N ARG A 35 -9.01 -0.97 -27.66
CA ARG A 35 -8.74 -0.31 -26.37
C ARG A 35 -7.63 -1.03 -25.59
N ALA A 36 -7.72 -2.35 -25.47
CA ALA A 36 -6.69 -3.14 -24.79
C ALA A 36 -5.34 -3.06 -25.52
N GLY A 37 -5.34 -2.99 -26.86
CA GLY A 37 -4.12 -2.78 -27.64
C GLY A 37 -3.48 -1.42 -27.40
N GLU A 38 -4.28 -0.35 -27.37
CA GLU A 38 -3.83 1.00 -27.01
C GLU A 38 -3.27 1.06 -25.57
N GLU A 39 -3.96 0.40 -24.62
CA GLU A 39 -3.53 0.30 -23.23
C GLU A 39 -2.19 -0.43 -23.12
N VAL A 40 -1.99 -1.55 -23.83
CA VAL A 40 -0.71 -2.27 -23.88
C VAL A 40 0.40 -1.34 -24.39
N ASN A 41 0.19 -0.64 -25.50
CA ASN A 41 1.20 0.27 -26.07
C ASN A 41 1.55 1.40 -25.09
N SER A 42 0.55 1.96 -24.41
CA SER A 42 0.74 3.01 -23.40
C SER A 42 1.52 2.51 -22.19
N LEU A 43 1.16 1.33 -21.66
CA LEU A 43 1.82 0.72 -20.51
C LEU A 43 3.27 0.34 -20.85
N GLU A 44 3.53 -0.20 -22.04
CA GLU A 44 4.89 -0.54 -22.49
C GLU A 44 5.80 0.69 -22.60
N ALA A 45 5.28 1.81 -23.12
CA ALA A 45 6.03 3.07 -23.16
C ALA A 45 6.34 3.59 -21.74
N GLN A 46 5.39 3.46 -20.80
CA GLN A 46 5.59 3.83 -19.39
C GLN A 46 6.59 2.91 -18.68
N ILE A 47 6.51 1.60 -18.92
CA ILE A 47 7.47 0.60 -18.41
C ILE A 47 8.88 0.97 -18.84
N ALA A 48 9.12 1.21 -20.14
CA ALA A 48 10.45 1.60 -20.64
C ALA A 48 10.95 2.89 -19.96
N THR A 49 10.08 3.87 -19.76
CA THR A 49 10.42 5.10 -19.04
C THR A 49 10.79 4.82 -17.58
N LYS A 50 10.04 3.96 -16.89
CA LYS A 50 10.30 3.61 -15.49
C LYS A 50 11.54 2.73 -15.32
N GLU A 51 11.83 1.84 -16.27
CA GLU A 51 13.07 1.07 -16.30
C GLU A 51 14.30 1.99 -16.38
N THR A 52 14.27 2.99 -17.27
CA THR A 52 15.37 3.97 -17.35
C THR A 52 15.49 4.79 -16.06
N ALA A 53 14.37 5.19 -15.45
CA ALA A 53 14.37 5.88 -14.17
C ALA A 53 14.94 5.01 -13.04
N LEU A 54 14.58 3.73 -12.99
CA LEU A 54 15.09 2.77 -12.01
C LEU A 54 16.60 2.59 -12.14
N LEU A 55 17.10 2.47 -13.38
CA LEU A 55 18.53 2.37 -13.66
C LEU A 55 19.27 3.63 -13.17
N LEU A 56 18.78 4.82 -13.50
CA LEU A 56 19.37 6.08 -13.05
C LEU A 56 19.38 6.22 -11.52
N SER A 57 18.27 5.88 -10.85
CA SER A 57 18.17 5.91 -9.40
C SER A 57 19.12 4.91 -8.74
N THR A 58 19.28 3.72 -9.32
CA THR A 58 20.24 2.71 -8.85
C THR A 58 21.68 3.19 -8.98
N CYS A 59 22.07 3.76 -10.13
CA CYS A 59 23.40 4.35 -10.30
C CYS A 59 23.65 5.51 -9.32
N CYS A 60 22.64 6.34 -9.06
CA CYS A 60 22.74 7.41 -8.06
C CYS A 60 22.98 6.86 -6.64
N LEU A 61 22.28 5.78 -6.27
CA LEU A 61 22.43 5.11 -4.99
C LEU A 61 23.82 4.48 -4.84
N GLU A 62 24.32 3.79 -5.87
CA GLU A 62 25.66 3.20 -5.90
C GLU A 62 26.73 4.28 -5.73
N ARG A 63 26.64 5.39 -6.48
CA ARG A 63 27.57 6.51 -6.34
C ARG A 63 27.52 7.16 -4.96
N LEU A 64 26.33 7.23 -4.36
CA LEU A 64 26.18 7.68 -2.98
C LEU A 64 26.90 6.73 -2.02
N GLN A 65 26.70 5.41 -2.16
CA GLN A 65 27.39 4.42 -1.33
C GLN A 65 28.91 4.53 -1.46
N GLU A 66 29.47 4.66 -2.67
CA GLU A 66 30.90 4.89 -2.88
C GLU A 66 31.41 6.13 -2.14
N THR A 67 30.69 7.25 -2.27
CA THR A 67 31.02 8.50 -1.55
C THR A 67 30.99 8.29 -0.02
N LEU A 68 30.05 7.50 0.48
CA LEU A 68 29.96 7.18 1.91
C LEU A 68 31.09 6.25 2.37
N ARG A 69 31.51 5.30 1.53
CA ARG A 69 32.66 4.42 1.79
C ARG A 69 33.95 5.22 1.93
N GLU A 70 34.20 6.13 1.01
CA GLU A 70 35.37 7.02 1.03
C GLU A 70 35.39 7.89 2.29
N ARG A 71 34.26 8.50 2.64
CA ARG A 71 34.14 9.38 3.82
C ARG A 71 34.28 8.66 5.16
N THR A 72 33.86 7.40 5.22
CA THR A 72 33.86 6.62 6.46
C THR A 72 35.03 5.66 6.59
N GLY A 73 35.87 5.54 5.55
CA GLY A 73 36.97 4.57 5.49
C GLY A 73 36.48 3.13 5.54
N GLY A 74 35.37 2.82 4.84
CA GLY A 74 34.76 1.48 4.82
C GLY A 74 33.95 1.11 6.08
N ALA A 75 33.92 1.97 7.10
CA ALA A 75 33.12 1.73 8.31
C ALA A 75 31.61 1.66 8.02
N PHE A 76 31.15 2.28 6.93
CA PHE A 76 29.77 2.20 6.49
C PHE A 76 29.35 0.77 6.14
N ASP A 77 30.09 0.07 5.27
CA ASP A 77 29.74 -1.30 4.84
C ASP A 77 29.75 -2.28 6.01
N VAL A 78 30.72 -2.13 6.91
CA VAL A 78 30.85 -2.96 8.13
C VAL A 78 29.67 -2.76 9.08
N ALA A 79 29.11 -1.55 9.14
CA ALA A 79 27.99 -1.23 10.02
C ALA A 79 26.60 -1.48 9.40
N LEU A 80 26.49 -1.68 8.08
CA LEU A 80 25.20 -1.93 7.40
C LEU A 80 24.42 -3.12 7.99
N PRO A 81 25.04 -4.29 8.28
CA PRO A 81 24.32 -5.42 8.87
C PRO A 81 23.68 -5.08 10.23
N PHE A 82 24.33 -4.24 11.05
CA PHE A 82 23.78 -3.78 12.31
C PHE A 82 22.51 -2.95 12.10
N PHE A 83 22.55 -1.96 11.21
CA PHE A 83 21.38 -1.13 10.92
C PHE A 83 20.24 -1.92 10.28
N ALA A 84 20.55 -2.94 9.47
CA ALA A 84 19.56 -3.87 8.95
C ALA A 84 18.90 -4.71 10.05
N ALA A 85 19.68 -5.19 11.03
CA ALA A 85 19.14 -5.90 12.20
C ALA A 85 18.27 -4.99 13.08
N GLU A 86 18.66 -3.73 13.29
CA GLU A 86 17.83 -2.74 13.99
C GLU A 86 16.50 -2.49 13.27
N ASP A 87 16.52 -2.37 11.94
CA ASP A 87 15.31 -2.18 11.14
C ASP A 87 14.39 -3.41 11.22
N GLN A 88 14.95 -4.62 11.13
CA GLN A 88 14.18 -5.87 11.33
C GLN A 88 13.53 -5.93 12.70
N LEU A 89 14.27 -5.58 13.77
CA LEU A 89 13.73 -5.52 15.12
C LEU A 89 12.59 -4.50 15.23
N ARG A 90 12.76 -3.31 14.65
CA ARG A 90 11.72 -2.28 14.64
C ARG A 90 10.46 -2.74 13.92
N VAL A 91 10.60 -3.37 12.75
CA VAL A 91 9.46 -3.91 11.98
C VAL A 91 8.75 -5.02 12.74
N ALA A 92 9.49 -5.95 13.36
CA ALA A 92 8.90 -7.04 14.15
C ALA A 92 8.12 -6.52 15.37
N ARG A 93 8.58 -5.44 16.02
CA ARG A 93 7.86 -4.79 17.12
C ARG A 93 6.54 -4.18 16.66
N LEU A 94 6.57 -3.36 15.62
CA LEU A 94 5.37 -2.73 15.06
C LEU A 94 4.35 -3.78 14.63
N ARG A 95 4.80 -4.82 13.91
CA ARG A 95 3.93 -5.92 13.48
C ARG A 95 3.29 -6.65 14.67
N ARG A 96 4.04 -6.84 15.76
CA ARG A 96 3.51 -7.45 16.97
C ARG A 96 2.44 -6.57 17.62
N GLU A 97 2.70 -5.27 17.73
CA GLU A 97 1.74 -4.30 18.26
C GLU A 97 0.43 -4.31 17.43
N GLU A 98 0.53 -4.29 16.10
CA GLU A 98 -0.63 -4.38 15.19
C GLU A 98 -1.44 -5.69 15.39
N LEU A 99 -0.76 -6.83 15.57
CA LEU A 99 -1.42 -8.12 15.80
C LEU A 99 -2.04 -8.22 17.21
N GLU A 100 -1.43 -7.59 18.21
CA GLU A 100 -1.99 -7.48 19.57
C GLU A 100 -3.26 -6.62 19.56
N ASP A 101 -3.27 -5.51 18.81
CA ASP A 101 -4.46 -4.67 18.61
C ASP A 101 -5.58 -5.45 17.87
N GLU A 102 -5.24 -6.20 16.81
CA GLU A 102 -6.21 -7.05 16.10
C GLU A 102 -6.78 -8.14 17.03
N LEU A 103 -5.93 -8.80 17.82
CA LEU A 103 -6.37 -9.79 18.80
C LEU A 103 -7.32 -9.14 19.83
N GLY A 104 -7.02 -7.92 20.29
CA GLY A 104 -7.90 -7.13 21.15
C GLY A 104 -9.30 -6.96 20.55
N ALA A 105 -9.37 -6.51 19.30
CA ALA A 105 -10.64 -6.34 18.58
C ALA A 105 -11.41 -7.67 18.43
N VAL A 106 -10.72 -8.78 18.15
CA VAL A 106 -11.34 -10.11 18.03
C VAL A 106 -11.85 -10.61 19.38
N LEU A 107 -11.17 -10.30 20.49
CA LEU A 107 -11.63 -10.65 21.83
C LEU A 107 -12.89 -9.85 22.22
N GLU A 108 -12.96 -8.57 21.83
CA GLU A 108 -14.17 -7.75 21.99
C GLU A 108 -15.33 -8.35 21.19
N ASP A 109 -15.15 -8.64 19.90
CA ASP A 109 -16.15 -9.29 19.04
C ASP A 109 -16.62 -10.63 19.62
N LEU A 110 -15.69 -11.44 20.14
CA LEU A 110 -15.99 -12.72 20.77
C LEU A 110 -16.83 -12.53 22.04
N SER A 111 -16.53 -11.51 22.85
CA SER A 111 -17.30 -11.21 24.06
C SER A 111 -18.74 -10.83 23.73
N VAL A 112 -18.95 -10.05 22.66
CA VAL A 112 -20.27 -9.69 22.14
C VAL A 112 -21.01 -10.94 21.65
N ALA A 113 -20.37 -11.76 20.82
CA ALA A 113 -20.97 -13.00 20.30
C ALA A 113 -21.33 -14.00 21.42
N GLN A 114 -20.53 -14.07 22.49
CA GLN A 114 -20.85 -14.87 23.67
C GLN A 114 -22.03 -14.28 24.47
N GLY A 115 -22.13 -12.95 24.54
CA GLY A 115 -23.28 -12.27 25.11
C GLY A 115 -24.57 -12.59 24.34
N GLU A 116 -24.54 -12.47 23.01
CA GLU A 116 -25.66 -12.82 22.11
C GLU A 116 -26.08 -14.30 22.31
N LEU A 117 -25.10 -15.22 22.37
CA LEU A 117 -25.36 -16.63 22.62
C LEU A 117 -26.04 -16.85 23.97
N ARG A 118 -25.57 -16.23 25.05
CA ARG A 118 -26.20 -16.34 26.38
C ARG A 118 -27.63 -15.83 26.38
N VAL A 119 -27.91 -14.71 25.70
CA VAL A 119 -29.28 -14.18 25.56
C VAL A 119 -30.17 -15.20 24.84
N ALA A 120 -29.69 -15.77 23.73
CA ALA A 120 -30.42 -16.81 23.00
C ALA A 120 -30.65 -18.07 23.87
N GLU A 121 -29.66 -18.50 24.64
CA GLU A 121 -29.78 -19.63 25.59
C GLU A 121 -30.83 -19.36 26.67
N THR A 122 -30.85 -18.15 27.25
CA THR A 122 -31.86 -17.78 28.26
C THR A 122 -33.28 -17.72 27.70
N ALA A 123 -33.44 -17.35 26.42
CA ALA A 123 -34.74 -17.28 25.76
C ALA A 123 -35.38 -18.66 25.52
N VAL A 124 -34.56 -19.71 25.41
CA VAL A 124 -35.04 -21.10 25.31
C VAL A 124 -35.62 -21.60 26.64
N GLY A 125 -35.22 -21.00 27.78
CA GLY A 125 -35.63 -21.41 29.12
C GLY A 125 -34.83 -22.61 29.64
N PHE A 126 -34.67 -22.71 30.96
CA PHE A 126 -34.00 -23.84 31.62
C PHE A 126 -34.99 -24.58 32.53
N GLY A 127 -35.33 -25.84 32.19
CA GLY A 127 -36.17 -26.71 33.02
C GLY A 127 -37.09 -27.62 32.21
N ALA A 128 -37.44 -28.79 32.75
CA ALA A 128 -38.25 -29.80 32.04
C ALA A 128 -39.67 -29.33 31.64
N HIS A 129 -40.13 -28.20 32.20
CA HIS A 129 -41.48 -27.66 31.97
C HIS A 129 -41.49 -26.27 31.29
N ASP A 130 -40.34 -25.59 31.17
CA ASP A 130 -40.23 -24.20 30.68
C ASP A 130 -39.48 -24.08 29.34
N VAL A 131 -38.99 -25.19 28.78
CA VAL A 131 -38.33 -25.17 27.47
C VAL A 131 -39.38 -25.01 26.37
N SER A 132 -39.44 -23.81 25.78
CA SER A 132 -40.21 -23.56 24.56
C SER A 132 -39.25 -23.40 23.37
N LEU A 133 -39.11 -24.46 22.57
CA LEU A 133 -38.35 -24.43 21.32
C LEU A 133 -39.29 -24.10 20.16
N ASP A 134 -39.55 -22.81 19.95
CA ASP A 134 -40.18 -22.37 18.71
C ASP A 134 -39.14 -22.30 17.57
N ALA A 135 -39.63 -22.18 16.33
CA ALA A 135 -38.75 -22.10 15.16
C ALA A 135 -37.84 -20.86 15.18
N ALA A 136 -38.26 -19.78 15.83
CA ALA A 136 -37.53 -18.52 15.91
C ALA A 136 -36.36 -18.59 16.91
N THR A 137 -36.60 -19.10 18.12
CA THR A 137 -35.59 -19.29 19.18
C THR A 137 -34.55 -20.32 18.79
N SER A 138 -34.95 -21.43 18.16
CA SER A 138 -34.01 -22.44 17.66
C SER A 138 -33.10 -21.89 16.56
N SER A 139 -33.66 -21.12 15.61
CA SER A 139 -32.87 -20.43 14.57
C SER A 139 -31.93 -19.39 15.17
N ALA A 140 -32.40 -18.56 16.12
CA ALA A 140 -31.58 -17.56 16.80
C ALA A 140 -30.42 -18.19 17.59
N LEU A 141 -30.67 -19.29 18.31
CA LEU A 141 -29.65 -20.03 19.03
C LEU A 141 -28.61 -20.62 18.09
N LEU A 142 -29.04 -21.21 16.96
CA LEU A 142 -28.12 -21.74 15.94
C LEU A 142 -27.21 -20.64 15.39
N MET A 143 -27.79 -19.52 14.94
CA MET A 143 -27.03 -18.39 14.40
C MET A 143 -26.03 -17.80 15.43
N ALA A 144 -26.46 -17.62 16.67
CA ALA A 144 -25.59 -17.10 17.74
C ALA A 144 -24.44 -18.09 18.06
N SER A 145 -24.73 -19.39 18.06
CA SER A 145 -23.73 -20.44 18.27
C SER A 145 -22.71 -20.50 17.12
N GLU A 146 -23.18 -20.43 15.88
CA GLU A 146 -22.31 -20.35 14.69
C GLU A 146 -21.41 -19.13 14.73
N ARG A 147 -21.96 -17.96 15.08
CA ARG A 147 -21.19 -16.71 15.22
C ARG A 147 -20.14 -16.81 16.33
N ALA A 148 -20.51 -17.31 17.51
CA ALA A 148 -19.57 -17.51 18.61
C ALA A 148 -18.46 -18.51 18.24
N CYS A 149 -18.79 -19.59 17.52
CA CYS A 149 -17.82 -20.55 17.00
C CYS A 149 -16.87 -19.91 15.99
N ALA A 150 -17.40 -19.12 15.05
CA ALA A 150 -16.60 -18.38 14.07
C ALA A 150 -15.60 -17.43 14.74
N GLN A 151 -16.04 -16.68 15.76
CA GLN A 151 -15.15 -15.76 16.50
C GLN A 151 -14.09 -16.50 17.33
N LYS A 152 -14.41 -17.67 17.90
CA LYS A 152 -13.39 -18.51 18.57
C LYS A 152 -12.30 -18.95 17.60
N ARG A 153 -12.66 -19.40 16.40
CA ARG A 153 -11.67 -19.78 15.36
C ARG A 153 -10.81 -18.59 14.92
N ARG A 154 -11.41 -17.40 14.80
CA ARG A 154 -10.68 -16.17 14.49
C ARG A 154 -9.69 -15.83 15.60
N ARG A 155 -10.10 -15.89 16.86
CA ARG A 155 -9.21 -15.71 18.02
C ARG A 155 -8.02 -16.66 17.97
N GLU A 156 -8.26 -17.95 17.81
CA GLU A 156 -7.19 -18.96 17.70
C GLU A 156 -6.23 -18.68 16.54
N SER A 157 -6.72 -18.10 15.44
CA SER A 157 -5.88 -17.68 14.32
C SER A 157 -5.00 -16.47 14.66
N CYS A 158 -5.58 -15.45 15.31
CA CYS A 158 -4.84 -14.26 15.76
C CYS A 158 -3.81 -14.63 16.85
N GLU A 159 -4.17 -15.48 17.82
CA GLU A 159 -3.26 -15.97 18.86
C GLU A 159 -2.05 -16.70 18.26
N ARG A 160 -2.28 -17.54 17.24
CA ARG A 160 -1.19 -18.18 16.49
C ARG A 160 -0.30 -17.15 15.79
N ALA A 161 -0.89 -16.16 15.11
CA ALA A 161 -0.13 -15.11 14.44
C ALA A 161 0.72 -14.28 15.42
N VAL A 162 0.18 -13.93 16.59
CA VAL A 162 0.92 -13.23 17.66
C VAL A 162 2.06 -14.11 18.19
N ALA A 163 1.83 -15.40 18.39
CA ALA A 163 2.86 -16.33 18.85
C ALA A 163 4.01 -16.48 17.83
N ASP A 164 3.69 -16.60 16.55
CA ASP A 164 4.68 -16.65 15.47
C ASP A 164 5.46 -15.33 15.36
N CYS A 165 4.78 -14.18 15.41
CA CYS A 165 5.44 -12.86 15.40
C CYS A 165 6.32 -12.65 16.64
N SER A 166 5.93 -13.19 17.81
CA SER A 166 6.74 -13.16 19.02
C SER A 166 8.04 -13.94 18.87
N ARG A 167 8.02 -15.06 18.14
CA ARG A 167 9.24 -15.80 17.78
C ARG A 167 10.13 -14.99 16.85
N GLU A 168 9.57 -14.40 15.78
CA GLU A 168 10.31 -13.52 14.85
C GLU A 168 10.96 -12.34 15.60
N LEU A 169 10.22 -11.72 16.51
CA LEU A 169 10.71 -10.64 17.35
C LEU A 169 11.86 -11.09 18.25
N GLN A 170 11.75 -12.27 18.87
CA GLN A 170 12.82 -12.84 19.69
C GLN A 170 14.08 -13.12 18.86
N GLU A 171 13.93 -13.65 17.64
CA GLU A 171 15.05 -13.83 16.72
C GLU A 171 15.70 -12.49 16.35
N ALA A 172 14.91 -11.46 16.06
CA ALA A 172 15.42 -10.13 15.74
C ALA A 172 16.16 -9.50 16.93
N LEU A 173 15.64 -9.66 18.16
CA LEU A 173 16.31 -9.22 19.39
C LEU A 173 17.68 -9.87 19.58
N CYS A 174 17.83 -11.16 19.24
CA CYS A 174 19.11 -11.87 19.30
C CYS A 174 20.09 -11.44 18.19
N ARG A 175 19.59 -11.03 17.01
CA ARG A 175 20.44 -10.63 15.87
C ARG A 175 21.15 -9.29 16.09
N VAL A 176 20.49 -8.32 16.72
CA VAL A 176 21.06 -6.98 16.94
C VAL A 176 22.40 -7.01 17.69
N PRO A 177 22.55 -7.66 18.87
CA PRO A 177 23.84 -7.67 19.59
C PRO A 177 24.93 -8.43 18.81
N LEU A 178 24.58 -9.48 18.08
CA LEU A 178 25.53 -10.21 17.22
C LEU A 178 26.04 -9.31 16.07
N ALA A 179 25.15 -8.55 15.45
CA ALA A 179 25.51 -7.60 14.41
C ALA A 179 26.30 -6.41 14.97
N GLU A 180 25.98 -5.96 16.19
CA GLU A 180 26.73 -4.91 16.90
C GLU A 180 28.17 -5.36 17.18
N GLN A 181 28.35 -6.60 17.66
CA GLN A 181 29.66 -7.20 17.90
C GLN A 181 30.47 -7.33 16.61
N GLY A 182 29.83 -7.78 15.53
CA GLY A 182 30.48 -7.92 14.22
C GLY A 182 30.90 -6.60 13.58
N ALA A 183 30.07 -5.55 13.72
CA ALA A 183 30.36 -4.25 13.16
C ALA A 183 31.37 -3.44 14.00
N GLY A 184 31.30 -3.57 15.32
CA GLY A 184 32.06 -2.78 16.27
C GLY A 184 31.51 -1.37 16.49
N SER A 185 31.50 -0.92 17.74
CA SER A 185 30.87 0.35 18.15
C SER A 185 31.45 1.59 17.45
N ALA A 186 32.73 1.58 17.09
CA ALA A 186 33.38 2.67 16.36
C ALA A 186 32.85 2.81 14.92
N ALA A 187 32.63 1.69 14.23
CA ALA A 187 32.10 1.72 12.87
C ALA A 187 30.65 2.21 12.85
N ILE A 188 29.82 1.68 13.75
CA ILE A 188 28.42 2.10 13.94
C ILE A 188 28.33 3.61 14.17
N LYS A 189 29.13 4.15 15.11
CA LYS A 189 29.13 5.59 15.41
C LYS A 189 29.51 6.45 14.21
N ARG A 190 30.48 6.01 13.40
CA ARG A 190 30.91 6.73 12.17
C ARG A 190 29.87 6.68 11.06
N ALA A 191 29.20 5.54 10.89
CA ALA A 191 28.22 5.31 9.84
C ALA A 191 26.86 5.97 10.14
N LYS A 192 26.44 6.00 11.42
CA LYS A 192 25.14 6.50 11.89
C LYS A 192 24.62 7.79 11.23
N PRO A 193 25.40 8.89 11.10
CA PRO A 193 24.90 10.12 10.48
C PRO A 193 24.55 9.99 8.99
N PHE A 194 25.11 9.00 8.29
CA PHE A 194 24.92 8.80 6.86
C PHE A 194 23.81 7.80 6.51
N VAL A 195 23.43 6.94 7.47
CA VAL A 195 22.42 5.90 7.26
C VAL A 195 21.07 6.49 6.86
N SER A 196 20.65 7.61 7.45
CA SER A 196 19.39 8.26 7.10
C SER A 196 19.36 8.76 5.65
N GLN A 197 20.48 9.30 5.16
CA GLN A 197 20.63 9.74 3.78
C GLN A 197 20.60 8.54 2.81
N TRP A 198 21.32 7.48 3.13
CA TRP A 198 21.32 6.26 2.33
C TRP A 198 19.93 5.60 2.30
N ARG A 199 19.25 5.48 3.45
CA ARG A 199 17.88 4.94 3.54
C ARG A 199 16.88 5.76 2.72
N ALA A 200 17.01 7.08 2.69
CA ALA A 200 16.15 7.93 1.87
C ALA A 200 16.35 7.63 0.38
N ALA A 201 17.60 7.52 -0.09
CA ALA A 201 17.89 7.16 -1.48
C ALA A 201 17.45 5.72 -1.82
N GLN A 202 17.60 4.77 -0.89
CA GLN A 202 17.10 3.41 -1.04
C GLN A 202 15.58 3.39 -1.18
N PHE A 203 14.87 4.15 -0.34
CA PHE A 203 13.42 4.29 -0.40
C PHE A 203 12.94 4.85 -1.75
N ASP A 204 13.66 5.83 -2.31
CA ASP A 204 13.35 6.36 -3.64
C ASP A 204 13.51 5.29 -4.74
N VAL A 205 14.56 4.46 -4.68
CA VAL A 205 14.76 3.33 -5.61
C VAL A 205 13.65 2.29 -5.49
N ASP A 206 13.32 1.91 -4.26
CA ASP A 206 12.27 0.92 -3.98
C ASP A 206 10.89 1.43 -4.45
N GLY A 207 10.62 2.73 -4.29
CA GLY A 207 9.41 3.38 -4.82
C GLY A 207 9.30 3.28 -6.34
N VAL A 208 10.36 3.61 -7.08
CA VAL A 208 10.37 3.47 -8.55
C VAL A 208 10.21 2.02 -8.99
N ARG A 209 10.82 1.07 -8.25
CA ARG A 209 10.66 -0.36 -8.52
C ARG A 209 9.22 -0.82 -8.33
N ALA A 210 8.58 -0.43 -7.22
CA ALA A 210 7.18 -0.79 -6.96
C ALA A 210 6.23 -0.24 -8.03
N GLU A 211 6.45 1.00 -8.49
CA GLU A 211 5.69 1.57 -9.61
C GLU A 211 5.90 0.81 -10.92
N LEU A 212 7.13 0.36 -11.20
CA LEU A 212 7.44 -0.45 -12.37
C LEU A 212 6.75 -1.83 -12.30
N ASP A 213 6.85 -2.52 -11.17
CA ASP A 213 6.23 -3.84 -10.97
C ASP A 213 4.71 -3.78 -11.18
N GLU A 214 4.08 -2.69 -10.71
CA GLU A 214 2.66 -2.47 -10.91
C GLU A 214 2.30 -2.21 -12.38
N LEU A 215 3.07 -1.39 -13.10
CA LEU A 215 2.88 -1.20 -14.54
C LEU A 215 3.04 -2.51 -15.33
N VAL A 216 4.02 -3.34 -14.95
CA VAL A 216 4.21 -4.67 -15.54
C VAL A 216 2.99 -5.55 -15.29
N ARG A 217 2.47 -5.57 -14.06
CA ARG A 217 1.26 -6.32 -13.71
C ARG A 217 0.06 -5.88 -14.54
N LEU A 218 -0.14 -4.57 -14.70
CA LEU A 218 -1.19 -4.00 -15.54
C LEU A 218 -1.00 -4.37 -17.02
N SER A 219 0.22 -4.30 -17.54
CA SER A 219 0.52 -4.67 -18.93
C SER A 219 0.20 -6.14 -19.21
N VAL A 220 0.53 -7.04 -18.28
CA VAL A 220 0.16 -8.46 -18.39
C VAL A 220 -1.36 -8.65 -18.41
N ALA A 221 -2.10 -7.92 -17.58
CA ALA A 221 -3.56 -7.96 -17.58
C ALA A 221 -4.16 -7.44 -18.90
N ALA A 222 -3.69 -6.29 -19.39
CA ALA A 222 -4.14 -5.71 -20.66
C ALA A 222 -3.84 -6.63 -21.85
N LYS A 223 -2.65 -7.27 -21.88
CA LYS A 223 -2.32 -8.30 -22.88
C LYS A 223 -3.24 -9.51 -22.81
N ALA A 224 -3.62 -9.94 -21.61
CA ALA A 224 -4.58 -11.03 -21.43
C ALA A 224 -5.96 -10.64 -21.96
N HIS A 225 -6.42 -9.40 -21.73
CA HIS A 225 -7.69 -8.88 -22.24
C HIS A 225 -7.69 -8.82 -23.77
N HIS A 226 -6.63 -8.24 -24.37
CA HIS A 226 -6.47 -8.20 -25.83
C HIS A 226 -6.50 -9.61 -26.45
N LYS A 227 -5.79 -10.57 -25.83
CA LYS A 227 -5.78 -11.97 -26.28
C LYS A 227 -7.13 -12.65 -26.12
N ALA A 228 -7.88 -12.34 -25.07
CA ALA A 228 -9.22 -12.89 -24.85
C ALA A 228 -10.20 -12.40 -25.94
N ALA A 229 -10.17 -11.10 -26.26
CA ALA A 229 -10.98 -10.52 -27.33
C ALA A 229 -10.64 -11.13 -28.71
N MET A 230 -9.34 -11.26 -29.03
CA MET A 230 -8.89 -11.93 -30.26
C MET A 230 -9.42 -13.37 -30.37
N ARG A 231 -9.31 -14.17 -29.30
CA ARG A 231 -9.83 -15.55 -29.26
C ARG A 231 -11.35 -15.60 -29.41
N ALA A 232 -12.08 -14.66 -28.81
CA ALA A 232 -13.54 -14.59 -28.95
C ALA A 232 -13.94 -14.28 -30.40
N LEU A 233 -13.24 -13.38 -31.08
CA LEU A 233 -13.46 -13.08 -32.49
C LEU A 233 -13.13 -14.29 -33.39
N GLU A 234 -12.04 -15.01 -33.11
CA GLU A 234 -11.68 -16.27 -33.80
C GLU A 234 -12.76 -17.35 -33.60
N GLU A 235 -13.27 -17.51 -32.39
CA GLU A 235 -14.34 -18.48 -32.07
C GLU A 235 -15.67 -18.11 -32.76
N ILE A 236 -16.02 -16.82 -32.83
CA ILE A 236 -17.19 -16.35 -33.60
C ILE A 236 -17.00 -16.68 -35.08
N SER A 237 -15.84 -16.34 -35.65
CA SER A 237 -15.53 -16.57 -37.07
C SER A 237 -15.63 -18.07 -37.42
N THR A 238 -14.99 -18.94 -36.62
CA THR A 238 -15.06 -20.39 -36.81
C THR A 238 -16.48 -20.93 -36.67
N SER A 239 -17.23 -20.50 -35.65
CA SER A 239 -18.63 -20.89 -35.43
C SER A 239 -19.54 -20.48 -36.61
N VAL A 240 -19.38 -19.27 -37.15
CA VAL A 240 -20.13 -18.79 -38.33
C VAL A 240 -19.79 -19.62 -39.57
N HIS A 241 -18.51 -19.95 -39.78
CA HIS A 241 -18.09 -20.80 -40.90
C HIS A 241 -18.63 -22.23 -40.80
N GLU A 242 -18.63 -22.83 -39.60
CA GLU A 242 -19.21 -24.14 -39.36
C GLU A 242 -20.73 -24.15 -39.60
N LEU A 243 -21.43 -23.12 -39.11
CA LEU A 243 -22.87 -22.95 -39.32
C LEU A 243 -23.21 -22.89 -40.82
N ARG A 244 -22.45 -22.13 -41.60
CA ARG A 244 -22.62 -22.01 -43.06
C ARG A 244 -22.32 -23.30 -43.81
N ARG A 245 -21.46 -24.18 -43.26
CA ARG A 245 -21.16 -25.52 -43.80
C ARG A 245 -22.22 -26.56 -43.41
N GLY A 246 -23.20 -26.21 -42.59
CA GLY A 246 -24.16 -27.16 -42.02
C GLY A 246 -23.55 -28.06 -40.94
N GLY A 247 -22.41 -27.67 -40.36
CA GLY A 247 -21.77 -28.37 -39.26
C GLY A 247 -22.47 -28.10 -37.92
N PRO A 248 -22.30 -28.99 -36.93
CA PRO A 248 -22.77 -28.73 -35.56
C PRO A 248 -21.93 -27.62 -34.92
N VAL A 249 -22.58 -26.59 -34.37
CA VAL A 249 -21.93 -25.48 -33.65
C VAL A 249 -22.25 -25.57 -32.17
N ASP A 250 -21.23 -25.56 -31.31
CA ASP A 250 -21.40 -25.52 -29.86
C ASP A 250 -21.59 -24.08 -29.37
N ARG A 251 -22.84 -23.61 -29.41
CA ARG A 251 -23.21 -22.26 -28.99
C ARG A 251 -22.89 -21.97 -27.53
N THR A 252 -22.90 -23.00 -26.67
CA THR A 252 -22.63 -22.81 -25.23
C THR A 252 -21.18 -22.46 -24.98
N ARG A 253 -20.27 -23.13 -25.71
CA ARG A 253 -18.86 -22.82 -25.70
C ARG A 253 -18.59 -21.43 -26.27
N THR A 254 -19.11 -21.11 -27.45
CA THR A 254 -18.88 -19.80 -28.08
C THR A 254 -19.35 -18.66 -27.18
N LYS A 255 -20.56 -18.79 -26.63
CA LYS A 255 -21.09 -17.81 -25.67
C LYS A 255 -20.21 -17.69 -24.42
N SER A 256 -19.74 -18.80 -23.86
CA SER A 256 -18.83 -18.75 -22.70
C SER A 256 -17.50 -18.04 -23.00
N VAL A 257 -16.96 -18.17 -24.21
CA VAL A 257 -15.71 -17.47 -24.60
C VAL A 257 -15.95 -15.98 -24.76
N ILE A 258 -17.07 -15.60 -25.38
CA ILE A 258 -17.49 -14.20 -25.53
C ILE A 258 -17.74 -13.57 -24.16
N ASP A 259 -18.59 -14.21 -23.33
CA ASP A 259 -18.92 -13.73 -21.99
C ASP A 259 -17.66 -13.58 -21.13
N ASN A 260 -16.68 -14.49 -21.24
CA ASN A 260 -15.40 -14.34 -20.54
C ASN A 260 -14.65 -13.08 -20.98
N ALA A 261 -14.53 -12.83 -22.29
CA ALA A 261 -13.87 -11.63 -22.81
C ALA A 261 -14.58 -10.33 -22.36
N LEU A 262 -15.92 -10.31 -22.36
CA LEU A 262 -16.72 -9.17 -21.91
C LEU A 262 -16.63 -8.95 -20.38
N LEU A 263 -16.65 -10.04 -19.59
CA LEU A 263 -16.55 -9.97 -18.12
C LEU A 263 -15.17 -9.49 -17.64
N MET A 264 -14.11 -9.68 -18.43
CA MET A 264 -12.79 -9.15 -18.10
C MET A 264 -12.76 -7.61 -18.10
N GLU A 265 -13.61 -6.93 -18.89
CA GLU A 265 -13.72 -5.46 -18.88
C GLU A 265 -14.45 -4.93 -17.64
N LEU A 266 -15.42 -5.69 -17.12
CA LEU A 266 -16.21 -5.31 -15.96
C LEU A 266 -15.48 -5.45 -14.63
N ARG A 267 -14.28 -6.05 -14.61
CA ARG A 267 -13.40 -5.85 -13.46
C ARG A 267 -12.87 -4.43 -13.56
N PRO A 268 -13.34 -3.50 -12.71
CA PRO A 268 -12.76 -2.19 -12.67
C PRO A 268 -11.28 -2.43 -12.40
N SER A 269 -10.45 -2.05 -13.35
CA SER A 269 -9.10 -1.62 -13.05
C SER A 269 -9.29 -0.60 -11.93
N SER A 270 -9.13 -1.03 -10.68
CA SER A 270 -9.33 -0.20 -9.49
C SER A 270 -8.14 0.77 -9.36
N PHE A 271 -7.83 1.43 -10.47
CA PHE A 271 -6.80 2.43 -10.69
C PHE A 271 -7.49 3.76 -10.91
N CYS A 272 -8.16 4.21 -9.86
CA CYS A 272 -8.06 5.61 -9.50
C CYS A 272 -6.97 5.70 -8.42
N SER A 273 -5.72 5.86 -8.85
CA SER A 273 -4.70 6.57 -8.06
C SER A 273 -5.05 8.06 -8.01
N GLY A 274 -6.26 8.35 -7.55
CA GLY A 274 -6.71 9.65 -7.12
C GLY A 274 -7.20 9.46 -5.71
N SER A 275 -6.41 9.91 -4.75
CA SER A 275 -6.82 10.08 -3.36
C SER A 275 -8.03 11.05 -3.33
N SER A 276 -9.21 10.48 -3.52
CA SER A 276 -10.51 11.15 -3.50
C SER A 276 -11.40 10.31 -2.60
N THR A 277 -11.25 10.51 -1.30
CA THR A 277 -12.21 10.07 -0.29
C THR A 277 -13.54 10.79 -0.52
N CYS A 278 -14.45 10.16 -1.27
CA CYS A 278 -15.87 10.53 -1.30
C CYS A 278 -16.68 9.51 -0.49
N SER A 279 -16.49 9.54 0.83
CA SER A 279 -17.52 9.09 1.77
C SER A 279 -18.36 10.30 2.18
N LYS A 280 -19.59 10.35 1.67
CA LYS A 280 -20.63 11.22 2.23
C LYS A 280 -21.10 10.59 3.54
N GLY A 281 -20.78 11.22 4.66
CA GLY A 281 -21.37 10.88 5.95
C GLY A 281 -20.47 11.20 7.14
N SER A 282 -20.42 12.48 7.53
CA SER A 282 -20.09 12.98 8.87
C SER A 282 -18.74 12.60 9.50
N TYR A 283 -17.74 13.52 9.42
CA TYR A 283 -16.95 14.11 10.53
C TYR A 283 -15.79 14.95 9.94
N SER A 284 -15.90 16.30 10.02
CA SER A 284 -15.13 17.25 9.21
C SER A 284 -13.82 17.80 9.85
N SER A 285 -13.07 17.00 10.62
CA SER A 285 -11.88 17.49 11.35
C SER A 285 -10.55 16.99 10.79
N GLU A 286 -10.47 15.73 10.36
CA GLU A 286 -9.18 15.10 10.05
C GLU A 286 -8.71 15.34 8.62
N ALA A 287 -9.60 15.29 7.63
CA ALA A 287 -9.26 15.61 6.24
C ALA A 287 -8.75 17.05 6.06
N SER A 288 -9.14 17.98 6.94
CA SER A 288 -8.61 19.36 6.95
C SER A 288 -7.17 19.41 7.46
N LYS A 289 -6.85 18.61 8.49
CA LYS A 289 -5.49 18.49 9.03
C LYS A 289 -4.55 17.83 8.02
N GLU A 290 -5.00 16.81 7.32
CA GLU A 290 -4.21 16.11 6.30
C GLU A 290 -3.89 17.02 5.10
N ARG A 291 -4.86 17.81 4.63
CA ARG A 291 -4.63 18.82 3.58
C ARG A 291 -3.66 19.92 4.03
N GLN A 292 -3.75 20.36 5.29
CA GLN A 292 -2.80 21.33 5.85
C GLN A 292 -1.39 20.74 5.97
N GLN A 293 -1.26 19.48 6.39
CA GLN A 293 0.02 18.79 6.48
C GLN A 293 0.65 18.56 5.11
N SER A 294 -0.14 18.16 4.11
CA SER A 294 0.31 18.01 2.72
C SER A 294 0.78 19.34 2.12
N ALA A 295 0.02 20.43 2.33
CA ALA A 295 0.42 21.77 1.87
C ALA A 295 1.74 22.25 2.52
N VAL A 296 1.94 21.97 3.81
CA VAL A 296 3.18 22.29 4.53
C VAL A 296 4.36 21.45 4.01
N ALA A 297 4.14 20.18 3.70
CA ALA A 297 5.17 19.30 3.12
C ALA A 297 5.62 19.80 1.73
N VAL A 298 4.68 20.15 0.85
CA VAL A 298 4.98 20.72 -0.47
C VAL A 298 5.73 22.05 -0.35
N MET A 299 5.35 22.92 0.60
CA MET A 299 6.09 24.16 0.85
C MET A 299 7.52 23.89 1.33
N ARG A 300 7.73 22.94 2.25
CA ARG A 300 9.07 22.57 2.73
C ARG A 300 9.95 22.05 1.58
N GLN A 301 9.40 21.22 0.70
CA GLN A 301 10.11 20.72 -0.48
C GLN A 301 10.49 21.84 -1.44
N ARG A 302 9.57 22.78 -1.71
CA ARG A 302 9.86 23.97 -2.54
C ARG A 302 10.95 24.86 -1.94
N PHE A 303 10.94 25.08 -0.62
CA PHE A 303 11.98 25.84 0.05
C PHE A 303 13.34 25.13 0.01
N ALA A 304 13.37 23.80 0.15
CA ALA A 304 14.59 23.01 0.03
C ALA A 304 15.20 23.12 -1.37
N LEU A 305 14.39 22.93 -2.42
CA LEU A 305 14.82 23.09 -3.82
C LEU A 305 15.28 24.52 -4.13
N ALA A 306 14.58 25.53 -3.64
CA ALA A 306 14.98 26.93 -3.82
C ALA A 306 16.33 27.23 -3.15
N ARG A 307 16.58 26.65 -1.97
CA ARG A 307 17.87 26.78 -1.26
C ARG A 307 19.00 26.06 -1.99
N GLN A 308 18.73 24.89 -2.56
CA GLN A 308 19.69 24.16 -3.39
C GLN A 308 20.06 24.95 -4.64
N ARG A 309 19.08 25.43 -5.41
CA ARG A 309 19.33 26.28 -6.59
C ARG A 309 20.15 27.54 -6.29
N ARG A 310 20.01 28.12 -5.09
CA ARG A 310 20.84 29.27 -4.66
C ARG A 310 22.30 28.87 -4.40
N ARG A 311 22.53 27.67 -3.85
CA ARG A 311 23.88 27.12 -3.66
C ARG A 311 24.53 26.79 -4.99
N ASP A 312 23.78 26.17 -5.89
CA ASP A 312 24.27 25.81 -7.22
C ASP A 312 24.65 27.08 -8.00
N ARG A 313 23.79 28.10 -8.03
CA ARG A 313 24.13 29.40 -8.64
C ARG A 313 25.34 30.08 -8.00
N ALA A 314 25.47 30.02 -6.67
CA ALA A 314 26.62 30.60 -5.97
C ALA A 314 27.91 29.84 -6.33
N PHE A 315 27.82 28.52 -6.46
CA PHE A 315 28.93 27.68 -6.90
C PHE A 315 29.31 27.98 -8.36
N ASP A 316 28.35 28.02 -9.28
CA ASP A 316 28.57 28.37 -10.69
C ASP A 316 29.20 29.76 -10.84
N THR A 317 28.72 30.73 -10.06
CA THR A 317 29.30 32.08 -10.03
C THR A 317 30.75 32.05 -9.55
N ALA A 318 31.05 31.26 -8.50
CA ALA A 318 32.42 31.13 -8.00
C ALA A 318 33.34 30.44 -9.01
N VAL A 319 32.87 29.40 -9.69
CA VAL A 319 33.60 28.72 -10.78
C VAL A 319 33.86 29.68 -11.94
N GLN A 320 32.87 30.48 -12.31
CA GLN A 320 33.00 31.49 -13.36
C GLN A 320 34.03 32.57 -12.97
N GLN A 321 33.97 33.10 -11.74
CA GLN A 321 34.93 34.07 -11.23
C GLN A 321 36.36 33.52 -11.18
N PHE A 322 36.51 32.25 -10.78
CA PHE A 322 37.79 31.55 -10.79
C PHE A 322 38.35 31.43 -12.22
N SER A 323 37.52 31.02 -13.18
CA SER A 323 37.92 30.87 -14.58
C SER A 323 38.34 32.19 -15.26
N GLN A 324 37.81 33.31 -14.80
CA GLN A 324 38.11 34.64 -15.34
C GLN A 324 39.31 35.31 -14.62
N GLY A 325 39.91 34.65 -13.63
CA GLY A 325 41.02 35.22 -12.85
C GLY A 325 40.62 36.43 -11.99
N VAL A 326 39.32 36.70 -11.83
CA VAL A 326 38.80 37.85 -11.08
C VAL A 326 38.66 37.43 -9.62
N PHE A 327 39.78 37.35 -8.90
CA PHE A 327 39.76 37.25 -7.44
C PHE A 327 39.45 38.62 -6.84
N SER A 328 38.16 38.97 -6.84
CA SER A 328 37.69 40.01 -5.91
C SER A 328 37.73 39.39 -4.52
N THR A 329 38.83 39.60 -3.79
CA THR A 329 38.80 39.39 -2.34
C THR A 329 37.61 40.19 -1.81
N PRO A 330 36.72 39.60 -1.01
CA PRO A 330 35.63 40.34 -0.41
C PRO A 330 36.29 41.42 0.45
N SER A 331 36.35 42.64 -0.09
CA SER A 331 36.72 43.83 0.64
C SER A 331 35.88 43.80 1.91
N CYS A 332 36.55 43.71 3.05
CA CYS A 332 35.96 43.85 4.38
C CYS A 332 35.45 45.29 4.56
N GLY A 333 34.55 45.73 3.68
CA GLY A 333 33.88 47.00 3.72
C GLY A 333 32.95 47.01 4.93
N HIS A 334 33.27 47.91 5.86
CA HIS A 334 32.45 48.40 6.96
C HIS A 334 31.06 47.75 7.09
N ARG A 335 30.91 46.89 8.10
CA ARG A 335 29.60 46.60 8.69
C ARG A 335 28.97 47.93 9.12
N PRO A 336 27.84 48.37 8.53
CA PRO A 336 27.09 49.47 9.12
C PRO A 336 26.62 49.03 10.51
N ALA A 337 26.88 49.87 11.51
CA ALA A 337 26.53 49.63 12.90
C ALA A 337 25.05 49.21 13.01
N ARG A 338 24.83 47.97 13.45
CA ARG A 338 23.51 47.43 13.78
C ARG A 338 22.90 48.29 14.89
N ARG A 339 22.02 49.22 14.54
CA ARG A 339 21.15 49.92 15.49
C ARG A 339 20.29 48.89 16.21
N SER A 340 20.64 48.62 17.46
CA SER A 340 19.85 47.84 18.40
C SER A 340 18.55 48.59 18.66
N ARG A 341 17.44 48.12 18.08
CA ARG A 341 16.09 48.47 18.55
C ARG A 341 15.80 47.57 19.75
N ARG A 342 16.16 48.03 20.94
CA ARG A 342 15.56 47.57 22.20
C ARG A 342 14.05 47.77 22.09
N ARG A 343 13.29 46.67 22.12
CA ARG A 343 11.87 46.71 22.48
C ARG A 343 11.80 46.55 23.99
N ASP A 344 11.47 47.63 24.67
CA ASP A 344 11.10 47.61 26.08
C ASP A 344 9.84 46.75 26.24
N ARG A 345 9.97 45.62 26.93
CA ARG A 345 8.84 44.90 27.51
C ARG A 345 8.65 45.42 28.93
N PHE A 346 7.58 46.18 29.08
CA PHE A 346 6.99 46.63 30.33
C PHE A 346 6.82 45.45 31.31
N THR A 347 7.39 45.60 32.51
CA THR A 347 7.12 44.78 33.67
C THR A 347 5.92 45.36 34.43
N GLY A 348 4.80 44.64 34.46
CA GLY A 348 3.70 44.88 35.39
C GLY A 348 3.72 43.84 36.50
N LYS A 349 4.13 44.27 37.70
CA LYS A 349 4.01 43.56 38.99
C LYS A 349 2.57 43.69 39.52
N GLN A 350 1.98 42.61 40.02
CA GLN A 350 1.17 42.52 41.27
C GLN A 350 1.20 41.03 41.68
N LEU A 351 1.85 40.61 42.78
CA LEU A 351 1.51 40.72 44.22
C LEU A 351 0.18 40.06 44.63
N SER A 352 0.30 38.84 45.14
CA SER A 352 -0.37 38.23 46.32
C SER A 352 0.00 36.73 46.28
N GLY A 353 0.35 36.01 47.34
CA GLY A 353 0.12 36.18 48.78
C GLY A 353 -0.44 34.83 49.30
N GLY A 354 0.25 34.18 50.24
CA GLY A 354 -0.14 32.92 50.90
C GLY A 354 0.98 31.88 50.80
N ILE A 355 1.87 31.69 51.79
CA ILE A 355 1.68 31.18 53.17
C ILE A 355 0.89 29.87 53.16
N GLY A 356 1.60 28.77 53.43
CA GLY A 356 1.05 27.42 53.53
C GLY A 356 2.15 26.40 53.82
N SER A 357 2.64 26.42 55.06
CA SER A 357 3.48 25.43 55.72
C SER A 357 2.70 24.14 56.03
N GLU A 358 3.30 22.96 55.83
CA GLU A 358 3.08 21.69 56.56
C GLU A 358 4.00 20.63 55.89
N ILE A 359 5.10 20.15 56.47
CA ILE A 359 5.29 19.18 57.58
C ILE A 359 4.63 17.81 57.30
N LEU A 360 5.43 16.74 57.50
CA LEU A 360 5.17 15.28 57.58
C LEU A 360 5.75 14.53 56.37
N SER A 361 6.92 13.90 56.45
CA SER A 361 7.28 12.71 57.25
C SER A 361 6.39 11.52 56.96
N CYS A 362 6.92 10.52 56.26
CA CYS A 362 7.01 9.13 56.73
C CYS A 362 7.65 8.22 55.66
N SER A 363 8.61 7.44 56.15
CA SER A 363 8.98 6.05 55.80
C SER A 363 9.13 5.62 54.35
#